data_AF-A0A6C7E529-F1
#
_entry.id   AF-A0A6C7E529-F1
#
_cell.length_a   1.000
_cell.length_b   1.000
_cell.length_c   1.000
_cell.angle_alpha   90.00
_cell.angle_beta   90.00
_cell.angle_gamma   90.00
#
_symmetry.space_group_name_H-M   'P 1'
#
loop_
_entity.id
_entity.type
_entity.pdbx_description
1 polymer ?
#
loop_
_entity_poly.entity_id
_entity_poly.type
_entity_poly.pdbx_seq_one_letter_code
_entity_poly.pdbx_strand_id
1 'polypeptide(L)'
;MARRSTLAAAAFFTGAGTMHFVRPDFFESVVPDWFPDKKLANLGSGAVEVVLGVGLLSPRTRKLSALGLIALLIGVFPANVDSALNDVQIKPGDDGRMTRSVGTAAGPARIANWVRLPLQLPLIWWMWRVAKTADPRSGSKVSNDSTA
;
A
#
# COMPACT_ATOMS: atom_id res chain seq x y z
N MET A 1 6.59 -12.50 -19.02
CA MET A 1 5.69 -12.36 -17.84
C MET A 1 5.71 -10.96 -17.20
N ALA A 2 6.85 -10.26 -17.11
CA ALA A 2 6.98 -8.98 -16.37
C ALA A 2 6.05 -7.82 -16.80
N ARG A 3 5.61 -7.78 -18.08
CA ARG A 3 4.73 -6.70 -18.58
C ARG A 3 3.31 -6.79 -18.02
N ARG A 4 2.72 -7.99 -17.96
CA ARG A 4 1.36 -8.21 -17.42
C ARG A 4 1.32 -7.96 -15.91
N SER A 5 2.33 -8.40 -15.17
CA SER A 5 2.40 -8.15 -13.72
C SER A 5 2.56 -6.66 -13.40
N THR A 6 3.33 -5.92 -14.19
CA THR A 6 3.50 -4.47 -14.00
C THR A 6 2.20 -3.73 -14.28
N LEU A 7 1.47 -4.09 -15.33
CA LEU A 7 0.17 -3.49 -15.64
C LEU A 7 -0.86 -3.77 -14.54
N ALA A 8 -0.90 -5.01 -14.03
CA ALA A 8 -1.77 -5.38 -12.91
C ALA A 8 -1.43 -4.58 -11.65
N ALA A 9 -0.14 -4.42 -11.34
CA ALA A 9 0.31 -3.59 -10.21
C ALA A 9 -0.06 -2.11 -10.40
N ALA A 10 0.19 -1.55 -11.58
CA ALA A 10 -0.14 -0.17 -11.89
C ALA A 10 -1.65 0.09 -11.73
N ALA A 11 -2.49 -0.79 -12.28
CA ALA A 11 -3.94 -0.70 -12.13
C ALA A 11 -4.38 -0.83 -10.66
N PHE A 12 -3.81 -1.79 -9.92
CA PHE A 12 -4.11 -2.01 -8.51
C PHE A 12 -3.78 -0.79 -7.65
N PHE A 13 -2.54 -0.30 -7.68
CA PHE A 13 -2.11 0.84 -6.85
C PHE A 13 -2.75 2.15 -7.28
N THR A 14 -2.94 2.38 -8.58
CA THR A 14 -3.65 3.58 -9.05
C THR A 14 -5.13 3.57 -8.61
N GLY A 15 -5.78 2.41 -8.69
CA GLY A 15 -7.16 2.23 -8.23
C GLY A 15 -7.29 2.39 -6.72
N ALA A 16 -6.40 1.76 -5.95
CA ALA A 16 -6.32 1.91 -4.50
C ALA A 16 -6.12 3.39 -4.11
N GLY A 17 -5.15 4.07 -4.71
CA GLY A 17 -4.87 5.48 -4.42
C GLY A 17 -6.02 6.41 -4.80
N THR A 18 -6.75 6.11 -5.88
CA THR A 18 -7.96 6.86 -6.24
C THR A 18 -9.05 6.71 -5.18
N MET A 19 -9.14 5.55 -4.53
CA MET A 19 -10.13 5.26 -3.49
C MET A 19 -9.97 6.16 -2.25
N HIS A 20 -8.75 6.63 -1.96
CA HIS A 20 -8.49 7.60 -0.88
C HIS A 20 -9.26 8.92 -1.06
N PHE A 21 -9.52 9.32 -2.32
CA PHE A 21 -10.27 10.52 -2.66
C PHE A 21 -11.77 10.26 -2.80
N VAL A 22 -12.17 9.04 -3.15
CA VAL A 22 -13.59 8.65 -3.31
C VAL A 22 -14.25 8.35 -1.97
N ARG A 23 -13.53 7.77 -1.01
CA ARG A 23 -14.04 7.46 0.35
C ARG A 23 -13.11 7.99 1.45
N PRO A 24 -12.85 9.31 1.50
CA PRO A 24 -11.89 9.88 2.45
C PRO A 24 -12.20 9.53 3.91
N ASP A 25 -13.47 9.59 4.31
CA ASP A 25 -13.92 9.28 5.69
C ASP A 25 -13.45 7.91 6.19
N PHE A 26 -13.45 6.90 5.30
CA PHE A 26 -12.99 5.55 5.65
C PHE A 26 -11.48 5.51 5.88
N PHE A 27 -10.69 6.08 4.96
CA PHE A 27 -9.23 6.05 5.06
C PHE A 27 -8.71 6.95 6.16
N GLU A 28 -9.33 8.11 6.38
CA GLU A 28 -9.02 9.00 7.50
C GLU A 28 -9.26 8.31 8.84
N SER A 29 -10.30 7.47 8.93
CA SER A 29 -10.58 6.66 10.14
C SER A 29 -9.54 5.55 10.39
N VAL A 30 -8.85 5.07 9.35
CA VAL A 30 -7.73 4.12 9.50
C VAL A 30 -6.51 4.80 10.12
N VAL A 31 -6.33 6.10 9.88
CA VAL A 31 -5.18 6.84 10.42
C VAL A 31 -5.27 6.89 11.96
N PRO A 32 -4.19 6.51 12.68
CA PRO A 32 -4.18 6.53 14.14
C PRO A 32 -4.32 7.93 14.73
N ASP A 33 -4.79 8.00 15.98
CA ASP A 33 -5.03 9.28 16.67
C ASP A 33 -3.74 10.02 17.05
N TRP A 34 -2.61 9.31 17.13
CA TRP A 34 -1.31 9.93 17.35
C TRP A 34 -0.77 10.67 16.12
N PHE A 35 -1.37 10.47 14.93
CA PHE A 35 -0.97 11.20 13.74
C PHE A 35 -1.66 12.58 13.72
N PRO A 36 -0.90 13.68 13.60
CA PRO A 36 -1.42 15.02 13.85
C PRO A 36 -2.49 15.47 12.85
N ASP A 37 -2.43 14.99 11.60
CA ASP A 37 -3.41 15.34 10.57
C ASP A 37 -3.78 14.12 9.70
N LYS A 38 -4.94 13.54 10.01
CA LYS A 38 -5.49 12.36 9.32
C LYS A 38 -5.80 12.64 7.85
N LYS A 39 -6.24 13.86 7.55
CA LYS A 39 -6.61 14.28 6.19
C LYS A 39 -5.36 14.44 5.33
N LEU A 40 -4.30 15.06 5.86
CA LEU A 40 -3.02 15.14 5.16
C LEU A 40 -2.40 13.76 4.95
N ALA A 41 -2.47 12.87 5.94
CA ALA A 41 -2.01 11.48 5.77
C ALA A 41 -2.78 10.77 4.65
N ASN A 42 -4.11 10.87 4.64
CA ASN A 42 -4.97 10.26 3.63
C ASN A 42 -4.68 10.82 2.23
N LEU A 43 -4.75 12.14 2.05
CA LEU A 43 -4.54 12.78 0.76
C LEU A 43 -3.11 12.62 0.26
N GLY A 44 -2.13 12.74 1.15
CA GLY A 44 -0.71 12.60 0.83
C GLY A 44 -0.37 11.17 0.40
N SER A 45 -0.79 10.17 1.16
CA SER A 45 -0.57 8.76 0.79
C SER A 45 -1.31 8.38 -0.50
N GLY A 46 -2.58 8.77 -0.64
CA GLY A 46 -3.36 8.52 -1.85
C GLY A 46 -2.76 9.17 -3.10
N ALA A 47 -2.29 10.42 -3.00
CA ALA A 47 -1.62 11.10 -4.12
C ALA A 47 -0.31 10.40 -4.51
N VAL A 48 0.51 10.04 -3.53
CA VAL A 48 1.77 9.32 -3.76
C VAL A 48 1.50 7.95 -4.39
N GLU A 49 0.48 7.23 -3.93
CA GLU A 49 0.12 5.91 -4.46
C GLU A 49 -0.34 5.99 -5.93
N VAL A 50 -1.16 6.98 -6.29
CA VAL A 50 -1.57 7.23 -7.68
C VAL A 50 -0.37 7.57 -8.55
N VAL A 51 0.48 8.51 -8.11
CA VAL A 51 1.65 8.96 -8.86
C VAL A 51 2.63 7.81 -9.12
N LEU A 52 2.92 7.00 -8.09
CA LEU A 52 3.81 5.84 -8.24
C LEU A 52 3.15 4.71 -9.03
N GLY A 53 1.84 4.48 -8.86
CA GLY A 53 1.05 3.52 -9.64
C GLY A 53 1.11 3.80 -11.13
N VAL A 54 0.88 5.05 -11.54
CA VAL A 54 1.06 5.50 -12.93
C VAL A 54 2.54 5.43 -13.34
N GLY A 55 3.45 5.80 -12.43
CA GLY A 55 4.90 5.74 -12.64
C GLY A 55 5.44 4.34 -12.98
N LEU A 56 4.75 3.26 -12.61
CA LEU A 56 5.10 1.88 -12.99
C LEU A 56 4.97 1.62 -14.50
N LEU A 57 4.10 2.37 -15.20
CA LEU A 57 3.86 2.20 -16.62
C LEU A 57 5.07 2.60 -17.46
N SER A 58 5.82 3.62 -17.03
CA SER A 58 7.03 4.08 -17.70
C SER A 58 8.25 3.23 -17.30
N PRO A 59 8.98 2.62 -18.26
CA PRO A 59 10.17 1.82 -17.95
C PRO A 59 11.26 2.59 -17.20
N ARG A 60 11.38 3.90 -17.43
CA ARG A 60 12.40 4.76 -16.81
C ARG A 60 12.15 4.98 -15.32
N THR A 61 10.90 5.11 -14.91
CA THR A 61 10.49 5.40 -13.52
C THR A 61 10.06 4.15 -12.77
N ARG A 62 9.85 3.01 -13.44
CA ARG A 62 9.31 1.78 -12.84
C ARG A 62 10.05 1.32 -11.59
N LYS A 63 11.39 1.32 -11.62
CA LYS A 63 12.19 0.88 -10.46
C LYS A 63 11.97 1.80 -9.26
N LEU A 64 12.08 3.12 -9.47
CA LEU A 64 11.83 4.11 -8.42
C LEU A 64 10.40 4.05 -7.91
N SER A 65 9.43 3.86 -8.81
CA SER A 65 8.01 3.75 -8.48
C SER A 65 7.72 2.53 -7.61
N ALA A 66 8.26 1.38 -7.98
CA ALA A 66 8.11 0.15 -7.20
C ALA A 66 8.78 0.25 -5.81
N LEU A 67 9.97 0.86 -5.72
CA LEU A 67 10.64 1.11 -4.44
C LEU A 67 9.87 2.14 -3.59
N GLY A 68 9.31 3.17 -4.21
CA GLY A 68 8.45 4.15 -3.55
C GLY A 68 7.19 3.52 -2.97
N LEU A 69 6.55 2.59 -3.71
CA LEU A 69 5.38 1.86 -3.23
C LEU A 69 5.74 0.95 -2.05
N ILE A 70 6.91 0.30 -2.08
CA ILE A 70 7.42 -0.45 -0.92
C ILE A 70 7.61 0.47 0.29
N ALA A 71 8.24 1.64 0.09
CA ALA A 71 8.43 2.62 1.17
C ALA A 71 7.10 3.13 1.73
N LEU A 72 6.12 3.39 0.87
CA LEU A 72 4.77 3.79 1.27
C LEU A 72 4.08 2.69 2.10
N LEU A 73 4.13 1.43 1.63
CA LEU A 73 3.59 0.28 2.37
C LEU A 73 4.25 0.19 3.76
N ILE A 74 5.58 0.30 3.84
CA ILE A 74 6.30 0.33 5.12
C ILE A 74 5.85 1.50 5.99
N GLY A 75 5.63 2.69 5.41
CA GLY A 75 5.14 3.86 6.13
C GLY A 75 3.73 3.73 6.70
N VAL A 76 2.85 2.97 6.03
CA VAL A 76 1.48 2.68 6.50
C VAL A 76 1.45 1.51 7.51
N PHE A 77 2.51 0.69 7.56
CA PHE A 77 2.59 -0.47 8.45
C PHE A 77 2.33 -0.15 9.93
N PRO A 78 2.89 0.92 10.54
CA PRO A 78 2.58 1.28 11.93
C PRO A 78 1.09 1.52 12.18
N ALA A 79 0.35 2.10 11.22
CA ALA A 79 -1.09 2.30 11.35
C ALA A 79 -1.87 0.97 11.36
N ASN A 80 -1.43 -0.01 10.58
CA ASN A 80 -2.00 -1.35 10.56
C ASN A 80 -1.71 -2.10 11.86
N VAL A 81 -0.48 -1.97 12.39
CA VAL A 81 -0.09 -2.56 13.68
C VAL A 81 -0.91 -1.95 14.82
N ASP A 82 -1.05 -0.63 14.86
CA ASP A 82 -1.89 0.08 15.83
C ASP A 82 -3.32 -0.46 15.81
N SER A 83 -3.89 -0.63 14.61
CA SER A 83 -5.26 -1.15 14.44
C SER A 83 -5.43 -2.59 14.95
N ALA A 84 -4.40 -3.43 14.79
CA ALA A 84 -4.39 -4.82 15.25
C ALA A 84 -4.18 -4.94 16.76
N LEU A 85 -3.32 -4.12 17.35
CA LEU A 85 -3.01 -4.14 18.78
C LEU A 85 -4.12 -3.50 19.62
N ASN A 86 -4.72 -2.41 19.12
CA ASN A 86 -5.73 -1.64 19.85
C ASN A 86 -7.18 -2.04 19.52
N ASP A 87 -7.38 -3.18 18.83
CA ASP A 87 -8.70 -3.69 18.43
C ASP A 87 -9.58 -2.59 17.81
N VAL A 88 -9.02 -1.91 16.81
CA VAL A 88 -9.66 -0.75 16.16
C VAL A 88 -10.72 -1.22 15.18
N GLN A 89 -11.93 -0.71 15.32
CA GLN A 89 -13.00 -0.94 14.37
C GLN A 89 -13.40 0.35 13.69
N ILE A 90 -13.59 0.29 12.37
CA ILE A 90 -14.17 1.39 11.60
C ILE A 90 -15.65 1.09 11.39
N LYS A 91 -16.51 1.96 11.91
CA LYS A 91 -17.96 1.84 11.85
C LYS A 91 -18.58 3.19 11.45
N PRO A 92 -19.73 3.19 10.77
CA PRO A 92 -20.53 4.41 10.63
C PRO A 92 -20.90 4.93 12.03
N GLY A 93 -20.62 6.20 12.30
CA GLY A 93 -21.12 6.93 13.45
C GLY A 93 -22.56 7.39 13.24
N ASP A 94 -23.10 8.09 14.23
CA ASP A 94 -24.50 8.56 14.24
C ASP A 94 -24.80 9.58 13.11
N ASP A 95 -23.76 10.24 12.60
CA ASP A 95 -23.81 11.17 11.47
C ASP A 95 -23.66 10.47 10.10
N GLY A 96 -23.56 9.13 10.09
CA GLY A 96 -23.33 8.31 8.90
C GLY A 96 -21.88 8.30 8.39
N ARG A 97 -20.97 9.04 9.03
CA ARG A 97 -19.54 9.05 8.67
C ARG A 97 -18.81 7.89 9.29
N MET A 98 -17.80 7.39 8.59
CA MET A 98 -16.93 6.37 9.18
C MET A 98 -16.13 6.99 10.32
N THR A 99 -16.09 6.29 11.45
CA THR A 99 -15.38 6.72 12.65
C THR A 99 -14.50 5.59 13.16
N ARG A 100 -13.40 5.97 13.81
CA ARG A 100 -12.44 5.05 14.45
C ARG A 100 -12.91 4.76 15.88
N SER A 101 -13.17 3.49 16.20
CA SER A 101 -13.56 3.04 17.54
C SER A 101 -12.52 2.08 18.10
N VAL A 102 -11.75 2.52 19.09
CA VAL A 102 -10.67 1.76 19.74
C VAL A 102 -11.23 0.76 20.76
N GLY A 103 -10.69 -0.45 20.82
CA GLY A 103 -11.10 -1.49 21.78
C GLY A 103 -12.46 -2.15 21.48
N THR A 104 -13.02 -1.93 20.29
CA THR A 104 -14.36 -2.40 19.92
C THR A 104 -14.36 -3.47 18.84
N ALA A 105 -13.22 -3.74 18.20
CA ALA A 105 -13.14 -4.72 17.13
C ALA A 105 -13.42 -6.12 17.64
N ALA A 106 -14.47 -6.72 17.10
CA ALA A 106 -14.88 -8.10 17.37
C ALA A 106 -15.10 -8.87 16.07
N GLY A 107 -15.00 -10.20 16.15
CA GLY A 107 -15.30 -11.12 15.06
C GLY A 107 -14.54 -10.78 13.77
N PRO A 108 -15.22 -10.60 12.62
CA PRO A 108 -14.57 -10.37 11.33
C PRO A 108 -13.67 -9.13 11.28
N ALA A 109 -14.00 -8.05 12.01
CA ALA A 109 -13.20 -6.83 11.98
C ALA A 109 -11.84 -7.02 12.65
N ARG A 110 -11.81 -7.74 13.77
CA ARG A 110 -10.57 -8.09 14.46
C ARG A 110 -9.70 -8.97 13.59
N ILE A 111 -10.29 -9.99 12.98
CA ILE A 111 -9.59 -10.89 12.05
C ILE A 111 -9.02 -10.08 10.88
N ALA A 112 -9.79 -9.16 10.30
CA ALA A 112 -9.32 -8.32 9.21
C ALA A 112 -8.09 -7.48 9.59
N ASN A 113 -8.05 -6.89 10.79
CA ASN A 113 -6.88 -6.14 11.27
C ASN A 113 -5.62 -7.02 11.32
N TRP A 114 -5.75 -8.23 11.86
CA TRP A 114 -4.64 -9.18 11.93
C TRP A 114 -4.24 -9.71 10.56
N VAL A 115 -5.18 -9.95 9.65
CA VAL A 115 -4.92 -10.42 8.28
C VAL A 115 -4.25 -9.35 7.41
N ARG A 116 -4.51 -8.06 7.64
CA ARG A 116 -3.85 -6.97 6.92
C ARG A 116 -2.33 -7.00 7.08
N LEU A 117 -1.82 -7.39 8.25
CA LEU A 117 -0.38 -7.45 8.53
C LEU A 117 0.37 -8.43 7.60
N PRO A 118 0.04 -9.73 7.54
CA PRO A 118 0.70 -10.66 6.64
C PRO A 118 0.37 -10.38 5.17
N LEU A 119 -0.81 -9.84 4.85
CA LEU A 119 -1.19 -9.49 3.47
C LEU A 119 -0.26 -8.43 2.85
N GLN A 120 0.37 -7.60 3.68
CA GLN A 120 1.31 -6.60 3.21
C GLN A 120 2.62 -7.22 2.67
N LEU A 121 3.03 -8.39 3.17
CA LEU A 121 4.27 -9.05 2.75
C LEU A 121 4.24 -9.51 1.28
N PRO A 122 3.18 -10.18 0.78
CA PRO A 122 3.02 -10.46 -0.65
C PRO A 122 3.07 -9.21 -1.52
N LEU A 123 2.47 -8.10 -1.10
CA LEU A 123 2.48 -6.84 -1.85
C LEU A 123 3.89 -6.25 -1.95
N ILE A 124 4.62 -6.20 -0.83
CA ILE A 124 6.01 -5.76 -0.80
C ILE A 124 6.87 -6.66 -1.68
N TRP A 125 6.72 -7.98 -1.55
CA TRP A 125 7.45 -8.94 -2.38
C TRP A 125 7.13 -8.77 -3.86
N TRP A 126 5.86 -8.55 -4.22
CA TRP A 126 5.44 -8.31 -5.58
C TRP A 126 6.11 -7.05 -6.15
N MET A 127 6.13 -5.96 -5.39
CA MET A 127 6.77 -4.71 -5.83
C MET A 127 8.29 -4.85 -5.92
N TRP A 128 8.90 -5.63 -5.02
CA TRP A 128 10.32 -5.92 -5.09
C TRP A 128 10.69 -6.72 -6.35
N ARG A 129 9.83 -7.65 -6.78
CA ARG A 129 9.99 -8.36 -8.06
C ARG A 129 9.90 -7.39 -9.23
N VAL A 130 8.94 -6.46 -9.22
CA VAL A 130 8.82 -5.42 -10.24
C VAL A 130 10.09 -4.55 -10.28
N ALA A 131 10.59 -4.11 -9.13
CA ALA A 131 11.81 -3.30 -9.02
C ALA A 131 13.05 -4.03 -9.57
N LYS A 132 13.21 -5.33 -9.25
CA LYS A 132 14.32 -6.15 -9.77
C LYS A 132 14.26 -6.33 -11.28
N THR A 133 13.08 -6.59 -11.84
CA THR A 133 12.92 -6.75 -13.29
C THR A 133 13.10 -5.44 -14.08
N ALA A 134 13.00 -4.29 -13.40
CA ALA A 134 13.24 -2.98 -13.97
C ALA A 134 14.73 -2.56 -13.91
N ASP A 135 15.61 -3.32 -13.25
CA ASP A 135 17.03 -3.00 -13.15
C ASP A 135 17.79 -3.44 -14.43
N PRO A 136 18.38 -2.50 -15.20
CA PRO A 136 19.16 -2.84 -16.39
C PRO A 136 20.34 -3.77 -16.10
N ARG A 137 20.90 -3.74 -14.88
CA ARG A 137 22.06 -4.56 -14.47
C ARG A 137 21.69 -6.02 -14.16
N SER A 138 20.40 -6.35 -14.08
CA SER A 138 19.96 -7.73 -13.83
C SER A 138 20.20 -8.66 -15.02
N GLY A 139 20.33 -8.13 -16.24
CA GLY A 139 20.56 -8.93 -17.45
C GLY A 139 22.02 -9.35 -17.67
N SER A 140 22.99 -8.63 -17.10
CA SER A 140 24.41 -8.89 -17.35
C SER A 140 25.02 -9.98 -16.45
N LYS A 141 24.38 -10.32 -15.32
CA LYS A 141 24.88 -11.41 -14.45
C LYS A 141 24.60 -12.81 -15.01
N VAL A 142 23.47 -12.99 -15.70
CA VAL A 142 23.09 -14.31 -16.26
C VAL A 142 23.96 -14.69 -17.46
N SER A 143 24.47 -13.72 -18.23
CA SER A 143 25.35 -14.02 -19.37
C SER A 143 26.76 -14.42 -18.94
N ASN A 144 27.29 -13.88 -17.84
CA ASN A 144 28.66 -14.20 -17.38
C ASN A 144 28.76 -15.53 -16.63
N ASP A 145 27.70 -15.97 -15.94
CA ASP A 145 27.70 -17.26 -15.22
C ASP A 145 27.49 -18.48 -16.16
N SER A 146 27.13 -18.26 -17.43
CA SER A 146 26.94 -19.33 -18.43
C SER A 146 28.20 -19.63 -19.25
N THR A 147 29.30 -18.93 -18.99
CA THR A 147 30.58 -19.03 -19.72
C THR A 147 31.76 -19.41 -18.82
N ALA A 148 31.50 -19.84 -17.58
CA ALA A 148 32.51 -20.28 -16.62
C ALA A 148 32.43 -21.79 -16.37
#